data_AF-A0A1Q3BMU5-F1
#
_entry.id   AF-A0A1Q3BMU5-F1
#
_cell.length_a   1.000
_cell.length_b   1.000
_cell.length_c   1.000
_cell.angle_alpha   90.00
_cell.angle_beta   90.00
_cell.angle_gamma   90.00
#
_symmetry.space_group_name_H-M   'P 1'
#
loop_
_entity.id
_entity.type
_entity.pdbx_description
1 polymer ?
#
loop_
_entity_poly.entity_id
_entity_poly.type
_entity_poly.pdbx_seq_one_letter_code
_entity_poly.pdbx_strand_id
1 'polypeptide(L)'
;MTNKEGMSISKPPFFDGNNYSHWKAKMTIFIQALDFNLWDIIIDGPRLRHTISKEGVKTLKPRSLYTDDDRKKVQLNAKAKHVIICALNSNEFLESPHALPQRRCGID
;
A
#
# COMPACT_ATOMS: atom_id res chain seq x y z
N MET A 1 16.20 23.11 21.63
CA MET A 1 15.53 21.88 22.12
C MET A 1 14.76 21.31 20.95
N THR A 2 15.25 20.24 20.32
CA THR A 2 14.56 19.59 19.20
C THR A 2 13.27 18.96 19.71
N ASN A 3 12.12 19.49 19.27
CA ASN A 3 10.81 18.90 19.51
C ASN A 3 10.85 17.43 19.09
N LYS A 4 10.77 16.53 20.07
CA LYS A 4 10.39 15.14 19.85
C LYS A 4 8.90 15.15 19.55
N GLU A 5 8.54 15.51 18.32
CA GLU A 5 7.22 15.20 17.81
C GLU A 5 7.08 13.69 17.90
N GLY A 6 6.22 13.23 18.83
CA GLY A 6 5.93 11.82 19.00
C GLY A 6 5.57 11.25 17.64
N MET A 7 6.23 10.15 17.25
CA MET A 7 5.94 9.46 16.00
C MET A 7 4.49 9.03 16.03
N SER A 8 3.62 9.81 15.40
CA SER A 8 2.23 9.47 15.26
C SER A 8 2.16 8.23 14.37
N ILE A 9 1.81 7.09 14.96
CA ILE A 9 1.68 5.80 14.26
C ILE A 9 0.53 5.86 13.23
N SER A 10 -0.30 6.91 13.26
CA SER A 10 -1.43 7.07 12.34
C SER A 10 -1.05 7.66 11.00
N LYS A 11 0.13 8.30 10.85
CA LYS A 11 0.53 8.98 9.60
C LYS A 11 1.78 8.36 8.98
N PRO A 12 1.79 8.09 7.66
CA PRO A 12 2.97 7.61 6.97
C PRO A 12 4.07 8.70 7.02
N PRO A 13 5.34 8.31 7.19
CA PRO A 13 6.45 9.25 7.19
C PRO A 13 6.59 9.90 5.81
N PHE A 14 6.62 11.24 5.78
CA PHE A 14 6.81 11.99 4.54
C PHE A 14 8.25 11.87 4.03
N PHE A 15 8.41 11.74 2.70
CA PHE A 15 9.71 11.78 2.03
C PHE A 15 9.96 13.15 1.41
N ASP A 16 10.96 13.87 1.91
CA ASP A 16 11.35 15.21 1.43
C ASP A 16 12.42 15.17 0.32
N GLY A 17 12.75 13.98 -0.19
CA GLY A 17 13.82 13.78 -1.16
C GLY A 17 15.21 13.59 -0.56
N ASN A 18 15.38 13.77 0.76
CA ASN A 18 16.67 13.63 1.45
C ASN A 18 16.67 12.42 2.40
N ASN A 19 17.87 12.00 2.82
CA ASN A 19 18.05 10.96 3.85
C ASN A 19 17.21 9.69 3.62
N TYR A 20 17.20 9.18 2.39
CA TYR A 20 16.39 8.03 1.99
C TYR A 20 16.51 6.84 2.95
N SER A 21 17.72 6.53 3.44
CA SER A 21 17.93 5.43 4.40
C SER A 21 17.12 5.61 5.69
N HIS A 22 17.05 6.83 6.21
CA HIS A 22 16.29 7.16 7.42
C HIS A 22 14.79 7.13 7.16
N TRP A 23 14.35 7.70 6.03
CA TRP A 23 12.94 7.63 5.62
C TRP A 23 12.49 6.18 5.43
N LYS A 24 13.30 5.37 4.74
CA LYS A 24 13.03 3.95 4.49
C LYS A 24 12.86 3.19 5.80
N ALA A 25 13.73 3.40 6.79
CA ALA A 25 13.60 2.76 8.10
C ALA A 25 12.29 3.13 8.80
N LYS A 26 11.91 4.42 8.80
CA LYS A 26 10.63 4.88 9.35
C LYS A 26 9.43 4.28 8.62
N MET A 27 9.50 4.22 7.29
CA MET A 27 8.41 3.71 6.46
C MET A 27 8.24 2.20 6.66
N THR A 28 9.33 1.44 6.77
CA THR A 28 9.30 0.01 7.12
C THR A 28 8.59 -0.22 8.46
N ILE A 29 8.99 0.51 9.51
CA ILE A 29 8.36 0.39 10.84
C ILE A 29 6.87 0.76 10.78
N PHE A 30 6.52 1.83 10.07
CA PHE A 30 5.13 2.27 9.90
C PHE A 30 4.26 1.19 9.24
N ILE A 31 4.72 0.61 8.13
CA ILE A 31 3.96 -0.42 7.40
C ILE A 31 3.83 -1.69 8.23
N GLN A 32 4.90 -2.12 8.91
CA GLN A 32 4.86 -3.30 9.79
C GLN A 32 3.90 -3.09 10.96
N ALA A 33 3.85 -1.89 11.53
CA ALA A 33 2.89 -1.54 12.57
C ALA A 33 1.45 -1.44 12.06
N LEU A 34 1.25 -1.06 10.78
CA LEU A 34 -0.05 -0.96 10.15
C LEU A 34 -0.66 -2.33 9.84
N ASP A 35 0.11 -3.20 9.17
CA ASP A 35 -0.28 -4.58 8.84
C ASP A 35 0.95 -5.34 8.28
N PHE A 36 1.35 -6.43 8.94
CA PHE A 36 2.47 -7.24 8.48
C PHE A 36 2.22 -7.90 7.11
N ASN A 37 0.96 -8.18 6.76
CA ASN A 37 0.63 -8.71 5.43
C ASN A 37 0.88 -7.67 4.32
N LEU A 38 0.78 -6.37 4.63
CA LEU A 38 1.16 -5.32 3.67
C LEU A 38 2.66 -5.28 3.47
N TRP A 39 3.44 -5.48 4.54
CA TRP A 39 4.89 -5.57 4.45
C TRP A 39 5.32 -6.75 3.56
N ASP A 40 4.75 -7.93 3.78
CA ASP A 40 5.03 -9.12 2.96
C ASP A 40 4.75 -8.88 1.48
N ILE A 41 3.62 -8.23 1.15
CA ILE A 41 3.26 -7.91 -0.24
C ILE A 41 4.21 -6.89 -0.87
N ILE A 42 4.75 -5.95 -0.09
CA ILE A 42 5.72 -4.97 -0.61
C ILE A 42 7.07 -5.62 -0.91
N ILE A 43 7.50 -6.57 -0.08
CA ILE A 43 8.78 -7.28 -0.26
C ILE A 43 8.67 -8.34 -1.35
N ASP A 44 7.64 -9.18 -1.30
CA ASP A 44 7.51 -10.34 -2.20
C ASP A 44 6.75 -10.02 -3.49
N GLY A 45 6.11 -8.85 -3.55
CA GLY A 45 5.14 -8.52 -4.58
C GLY A 45 3.81 -9.27 -4.39
N PRO A 46 2.76 -8.89 -5.14
CA PRO A 46 1.53 -9.65 -5.16
C PRO A 46 1.82 -11.03 -5.76
N ARG A 47 1.81 -12.07 -4.92
CA ARG A 47 1.83 -13.48 -5.36
C ARG A 47 0.50 -13.79 -6.06
N LEU A 48 0.34 -13.28 -7.28
CA LEU A 48 -0.82 -13.55 -8.11
C LEU A 48 -0.79 -15.04 -8.46
N ARG A 49 -1.89 -15.73 -8.16
CA ARG A 49 -1.97 -17.16 -8.46
C ARG A 49 -1.82 -17.35 -9.97
N HIS A 50 -1.04 -18.36 -10.35
CA HIS A 50 -0.96 -18.81 -11.72
C HIS A 50 -2.06 -19.85 -11.97
N THR A 51 -2.67 -19.80 -13.15
CA THR A 51 -3.51 -20.88 -13.66
C THR A 51 -2.69 -21.70 -14.64
N ILE A 52 -2.84 -23.03 -14.57
CA ILE A 52 -2.28 -23.93 -15.57
C ILE A 52 -3.32 -24.01 -16.69
N SER A 53 -2.94 -23.58 -17.89
CA SER A 53 -3.79 -23.76 -19.07
C SER A 53 -3.97 -25.24 -19.40
N LYS A 54 -4.93 -25.59 -20.25
CA LYS A 54 -5.12 -26.96 -20.73
C LYS A 54 -3.86 -27.53 -21.39
N GLU A 55 -3.02 -26.65 -21.94
CA GLU A 55 -1.74 -26.96 -22.57
C GLU A 55 -0.56 -27.02 -21.57
N GLY A 56 -0.81 -27.00 -20.26
CA GLY A 56 0.22 -27.06 -19.21
C GLY A 56 1.00 -25.76 -18.99
N VAL A 57 0.71 -24.70 -19.74
CA VAL A 57 1.38 -23.41 -19.62
C VAL A 57 0.90 -22.68 -18.36
N LYS A 58 1.82 -22.31 -17.47
CA LYS A 58 1.53 -21.44 -16.32
C LYS A 58 1.33 -20.01 -16.81
N THR A 59 0.11 -19.52 -16.75
CA THR A 59 -0.25 -18.14 -17.06
C THR A 59 -0.75 -17.43 -15.81
N LEU A 60 -0.69 -16.10 -15.80
CA LEU A 60 -1.34 -15.31 -14.76
C LEU A 60 -2.84 -15.61 -14.79
N LYS A 61 -3.40 -15.89 -13.61
CA LYS A 61 -4.83 -16.13 -13.49
C LYS A 61 -5.59 -14.89 -13.96
N PRO A 62 -6.54 -15.01 -14.90
CA PRO A 62 -7.37 -13.88 -15.32
C PRO A 62 -8.29 -13.42 -14.19
N ARG A 63 -8.59 -12.10 -14.15
CA ARG A 63 -9.41 -11.48 -13.09
C ARG A 63 -10.80 -12.11 -12.93
N SER A 64 -11.37 -12.62 -14.02
CA SER A 64 -12.66 -13.31 -14.03
C SER A 64 -12.66 -14.58 -13.16
N LEU A 65 -11.49 -15.22 -12.98
CA LEU A 65 -11.35 -16.45 -12.19
C LEU A 65 -10.91 -16.19 -10.74
N TYR A 66 -10.72 -14.93 -10.33
CA TYR A 66 -10.24 -14.60 -8.99
C TYR A 66 -11.18 -15.15 -7.92
N THR A 67 -10.61 -15.89 -6.98
CA THR A 67 -11.30 -16.23 -5.74
C THR A 67 -11.30 -15.01 -4.82
N ASP A 68 -12.05 -15.07 -3.72
CA ASP A 68 -12.05 -13.99 -2.72
C ASP A 68 -10.67 -13.77 -2.10
N ASP A 69 -9.86 -14.82 -1.95
CA ASP A 69 -8.46 -14.71 -1.54
C ASP A 69 -7.61 -13.94 -2.58
N ASP A 70 -7.79 -14.23 -3.86
CA ASP A 70 -7.09 -13.49 -4.93
C ASP A 70 -7.47 -12.00 -4.90
N ARG A 71 -8.76 -11.69 -4.73
CA ARG A 71 -9.24 -10.30 -4.61
C ARG A 71 -8.65 -9.60 -3.39
N LYS A 72 -8.63 -10.27 -2.23
CA LYS A 72 -8.02 -9.72 -0.99
C LYS A 72 -6.55 -9.37 -1.19
N LYS A 73 -5.77 -10.25 -1.83
CA LYS A 73 -4.34 -9.99 -2.13
C LYS A 73 -4.16 -8.79 -3.06
N VAL A 74 -4.99 -8.67 -4.09
CA VAL A 74 -4.96 -7.53 -5.01
C VAL A 74 -5.34 -6.23 -4.28
N GLN A 75 -6.34 -6.27 -3.39
CA GLN A 75 -6.73 -5.12 -2.56
C GLN A 75 -5.61 -4.70 -1.61
N LEU A 76 -4.95 -5.65 -0.94
CA LEU A 76 -3.80 -5.37 -0.08
C LEU A 76 -2.65 -4.73 -0.87
N ASN A 77 -2.36 -5.23 -2.06
CA ASN A 77 -1.36 -4.62 -2.96
C ASN A 77 -1.74 -3.19 -3.37
N ALA A 78 -3.02 -2.93 -3.65
CA ALA A 78 -3.50 -1.58 -3.93
C ALA A 78 -3.34 -0.65 -2.71
N LYS A 79 -3.68 -1.14 -1.50
CA LYS A 79 -3.49 -0.43 -0.23
C LYS A 79 -2.02 -0.12 0.04
N ALA A 80 -1.13 -1.08 -0.18
CA ALA A 80 0.32 -0.90 -0.03
C ALA A 80 0.85 0.21 -0.94
N LYS A 81 0.48 0.19 -2.23
CA LYS A 81 0.85 1.23 -3.18
C LYS A 81 0.33 2.60 -2.76
N HIS A 82 -0.93 2.67 -2.31
CA HIS A 82 -1.54 3.90 -1.84
C HIS A 82 -0.77 4.50 -0.65
N VAL A 83 -0.44 3.68 0.37
CA VAL A 83 0.34 4.11 1.53
C VAL A 83 1.70 4.70 1.13
N ILE A 84 2.40 4.05 0.20
CA ILE A 84 3.69 4.56 -0.31
C ILE A 84 3.50 5.87 -1.08
N ILE A 85 2.50 5.97 -1.95
CA ILE A 85 2.25 7.18 -2.74
C ILE A 85 1.89 8.36 -1.82
N CYS A 86 1.07 8.16 -0.78
CA CYS A 86 0.76 9.21 0.19
C CYS A 86 1.98 9.65 1.01
N ALA A 87 2.96 8.78 1.22
CA ALA A 87 4.21 9.14 1.88
C ALA A 87 5.12 9.99 0.97
N LEU A 88 5.02 9.81 -0.36
CA LEU A 88 5.81 10.52 -1.37
C LEU A 88 5.17 11.84 -1.80
N ASN A 89 3.84 11.85 -1.91
CA ASN A 89 3.06 13.02 -2.29
C ASN A 89 2.41 13.56 -1.03
N SER A 90 2.94 14.67 -0.51
CA SER A 90 2.42 15.43 0.63
C SER A 90 1.00 15.98 0.37
N ASN A 91 0.00 15.10 0.28
CA ASN A 91 -1.39 15.48 0.21
C ASN A 91 -2.24 14.61 1.14
N GLU A 92 -2.97 15.31 2.01
CA GLU A 92 -3.73 14.86 3.16
C GLU A 92 -4.81 13.80 2.87
N PHE A 93 -4.44 12.54 2.67
CA PHE A 93 -5.42 11.46 2.60
C PHE A 93 -5.07 10.34 3.57
N LEU A 94 -5.23 10.68 4.84
CA LEU A 94 -5.55 9.69 5.86
C LEU A 94 -7.02 9.89 6.16
N GLU A 95 -7.88 9.23 5.39
CA GLU A 95 -9.31 9.22 5.65
C GLU A 95 -9.53 8.63 7.05
N SER A 96 -9.82 9.52 7.99
CA SER A 96 -10.46 9.21 9.26
C SER A 96 -11.77 8.47 8.98
N PRO A 97 -12.16 7.46 9.79
CA PRO A 97 -13.36 6.64 9.55
C PRO A 97 -14.72 7.39 9.60
N HIS A 98 -14.73 8.72 9.62
CA HIS A 98 -15.95 9.55 9.69
C HIS A 98 -16.03 10.72 8.70
N ALA A 99 -15.24 10.77 7.63
CA ALA A 99 -15.40 11.83 6.63
C ALA A 99 -16.29 11.41 5.45
N LEU A 100 -17.38 12.14 5.24
CA LEU A 100 -18.30 12.04 4.09
C LEU A 100 -17.61 12.37 2.75
N PRO A 101 -18.15 11.89 1.61
CA PRO A 101 -17.47 11.96 0.32
C PRO A 101 -17.56 13.35 -0.29
N GLN A 102 -16.45 14.07 -0.34
CA GLN A 102 -16.24 15.24 -1.20
C GLN A 102 -14.73 15.21 -1.54
N ARG A 103 -14.25 15.07 -2.78
CA ARG A 103 -14.75 15.60 -4.04
C ARG A 103 -14.37 14.68 -5.21
N ARG A 104 -15.26 14.62 -6.19
CA ARG A 104 -15.05 14.11 -7.55
C ARG A 104 -13.78 14.72 -8.15
N CYS A 105 -12.83 13.88 -8.55
CA CYS A 105 -12.03 14.20 -9.73
C CYS A 105 -12.88 13.82 -10.94
N GLY A 106 -13.55 14.82 -11.50
CA GLY A 106 -14.03 14.73 -12.88
C GLY A 106 -12.81 14.73 -13.79
N ILE A 107 -12.75 13.74 -14.67
CA ILE A 107 -11.90 13.77 -15.85
C ILE A 107 -12.86 13.50 -16.99
N ASP A 108 -13.10 14.55 -17.78
CA ASP A 108 -13.57 14.45 -19.16
C ASP A 108 -12.58 13.63 -20.00
#